data_AF-A0A2G5BGV2-F1
#
_entry.id   AF-A0A2G5BGV2-F1
#
_cell.length_a   1.000
_cell.length_b   1.000
_cell.length_c   1.000
_cell.angle_alpha   90.00
_cell.angle_beta   90.00
_cell.angle_gamma   90.00
#
_symmetry.space_group_name_H-M   'P 1'
#
loop_
_entity.id
_entity.type
_entity.pdbx_description
1 polymer ?
#
loop_
_entity_poly.entity_id
_entity_poly.type
_entity_poly.pdbx_seq_one_letter_code
_entity_poly.pdbx_strand_id
1 'polypeptide(L)'
;MAKDETNPPIPSRSQRKHCHALRDKYFSCLDANNIEDPADRGTLCSKEREDMFNGGCPKSWFTYFEELRAMKIKQERMYRDTPKRSTADRSR
;
A
#
# COMPACT_ATOMS: atom_id res chain seq x y z
N MET A 1 -14.28 9.55 -29.15
CA MET A 1 -13.40 9.98 -28.04
C MET A 1 -12.46 8.81 -27.74
N ALA A 2 -11.30 8.75 -28.39
CA ALA A 2 -10.29 7.72 -28.10
C ALA A 2 -9.67 8.04 -26.74
N LYS A 3 -9.71 7.07 -25.82
CA LYS A 3 -9.01 7.17 -24.53
C LYS A 3 -7.53 6.97 -24.84
N ASP A 4 -6.78 8.06 -24.85
CA ASP A 4 -5.33 8.05 -24.97
C ASP A 4 -4.75 7.33 -23.74
N GLU A 5 -4.29 6.09 -23.92
CA GLU A 5 -3.78 5.22 -22.84
C GLU A 5 -2.38 5.62 -22.35
N THR A 6 -1.76 6.61 -22.98
CA THR A 6 -0.40 7.08 -22.69
C THR A 6 -0.31 8.05 -21.52
N ASN A 7 -1.43 8.61 -21.04
CA ASN A 7 -1.48 9.40 -19.82
C ASN A 7 -2.87 9.30 -19.15
N PRO A 8 -3.06 8.44 -18.13
CA PRO A 8 -4.36 8.29 -17.50
C PRO A 8 -4.79 9.64 -16.89
N PRO A 9 -6.05 10.05 -17.11
CA PRO A 9 -6.54 11.32 -16.60
C PRO A 9 -6.38 11.37 -15.07
N ILE A 10 -5.86 12.49 -14.57
CA ILE A 10 -5.65 12.70 -13.14
C ILE A 10 -7.00 12.52 -12.42
N PRO A 11 -7.12 11.60 -11.45
CA PRO A 11 -8.37 11.38 -10.76
C PRO A 11 -8.82 12.66 -10.04
N SER A 12 -10.11 12.96 -10.11
CA SER A 12 -10.73 14.06 -9.36
C SER A 12 -10.59 13.83 -7.86
N ARG A 13 -10.76 14.89 -7.05
CA ARG A 13 -10.71 14.76 -5.58
C ARG A 13 -11.69 13.72 -5.04
N SER A 14 -12.89 13.62 -5.63
CA SER A 14 -13.90 12.64 -5.23
C SER A 14 -13.46 11.21 -5.54
N GLN A 15 -12.92 10.97 -6.75
CA GLN A 15 -12.40 9.66 -7.15
C GLN A 15 -11.21 9.22 -6.28
N ARG A 16 -10.32 10.14 -5.89
CA ARG A 16 -9.22 9.83 -4.96
C ARG A 16 -9.74 9.40 -3.60
N LYS A 17 -10.72 10.13 -3.04
CA LYS A 17 -11.37 9.75 -1.77
C LYS A 17 -11.98 8.36 -1.85
N HIS A 18 -12.66 8.06 -2.96
CA HIS A 18 -13.24 6.74 -3.18
C HIS A 18 -12.17 5.64 -3.27
N CYS A 19 -11.11 5.82 -4.06
CA CYS A 19 -10.02 4.84 -4.12
C CYS A 19 -9.36 4.64 -2.75
N HIS A 20 -9.12 5.72 -1.98
CA HIS A 20 -8.54 5.58 -0.63
C HIS A 20 -9.47 4.78 0.30
N ALA A 21 -10.79 4.96 0.22
CA ALA A 21 -11.73 4.17 1.01
C ALA A 21 -11.68 2.67 0.63
N LEU A 22 -11.54 2.34 -0.65
CA LEU A 22 -11.37 0.96 -1.11
C LEU A 22 -10.02 0.38 -0.67
N ARG A 23 -8.95 1.18 -0.75
CA ARG A 23 -7.62 0.83 -0.27
C ARG A 23 -7.64 0.48 1.22
N ASP A 24 -8.30 1.29 2.02
CA ASP A 24 -8.34 1.10 3.47
C ASP A 24 -9.12 -0.19 3.82
N LYS A 25 -10.17 -0.54 3.06
CA LYS A 25 -10.84 -1.85 3.17
C LYS A 25 -9.90 -3.01 2.83
N TYR A 26 -9.19 -2.92 1.70
CA TYR A 26 -8.22 -3.94 1.30
C TYR A 26 -7.14 -4.16 2.38
N PHE A 27 -6.55 -3.07 2.87
CA PHE A 27 -5.54 -3.15 3.94
C PHE A 27 -6.09 -3.66 5.26
N SER A 28 -7.33 -3.31 5.63
CA SER A 28 -7.97 -3.88 6.82
C SER A 28 -8.14 -5.40 6.71
N CYS A 29 -8.40 -5.92 5.52
CA CYS A 29 -8.48 -7.37 5.28
C CYS A 29 -7.09 -8.02 5.40
N LEU A 30 -6.06 -7.41 4.83
CA LEU A 30 -4.69 -7.92 4.97
C LEU A 30 -4.25 -7.96 6.44
N ASP A 31 -4.56 -6.89 7.20
CA ASP A 31 -4.23 -6.77 8.62
C ASP A 31 -4.97 -7.84 9.44
N ALA A 32 -6.26 -8.07 9.17
CA ALA A 32 -7.06 -9.10 9.83
C ALA A 32 -6.52 -10.53 9.60
N ASN A 33 -5.84 -10.76 8.47
CA ASN A 33 -5.23 -12.04 8.13
C ASN A 33 -3.73 -12.10 8.47
N ASN A 34 -3.17 -11.08 9.12
CA ASN A 34 -1.73 -10.94 9.42
C ASN A 34 -0.84 -11.06 8.17
N ILE A 35 -1.32 -10.57 7.02
CA ILE A 35 -0.57 -10.53 5.77
C ILE A 35 0.19 -9.21 5.72
N GLU A 36 1.49 -9.28 5.91
CA GLU A 36 2.34 -8.10 5.89
C GLU A 36 2.69 -7.66 4.47
N ASP A 37 3.18 -8.59 3.64
CA ASP A 37 3.46 -8.35 2.22
C ASP A 37 2.22 -8.67 1.37
N PRO A 38 1.68 -7.71 0.60
CA PRO A 38 0.61 -7.97 -0.35
C PRO A 38 0.91 -9.09 -1.36
N ALA A 39 2.19 -9.39 -1.63
CA ALA A 39 2.60 -10.51 -2.48
C ALA A 39 2.24 -11.88 -1.86
N ASP A 40 2.24 -11.99 -0.53
CA ASP A 40 1.98 -13.23 0.20
C ASP A 40 0.49 -13.54 0.38
N ARG A 41 -0.40 -12.64 -0.07
CA ARG A 41 -1.85 -12.77 0.16
C ARG A 41 -2.49 -14.00 -0.49
N GLY A 42 -1.89 -14.52 -1.57
CA GLY A 42 -2.49 -15.56 -2.41
C GLY A 42 -3.90 -15.18 -2.89
N THR A 43 -4.91 -15.96 -2.49
CA THR A 43 -6.33 -15.71 -2.79
C THR A 43 -7.06 -14.92 -1.71
N LEU A 44 -6.43 -14.69 -0.55
CA LEU A 44 -7.02 -13.91 0.54
C LEU A 44 -7.17 -12.44 0.11
N CYS A 45 -8.25 -11.82 0.58
CA CYS A 45 -8.61 -10.43 0.29
C CYS A 45 -8.72 -10.10 -1.21
N SER A 46 -8.93 -11.11 -2.07
CA SER A 46 -9.04 -10.91 -3.53
C SER A 46 -10.28 -10.12 -3.90
N LYS A 47 -11.36 -10.23 -3.14
CA LYS A 47 -12.58 -9.46 -3.36
C LYS A 47 -12.34 -7.96 -3.18
N GLU A 48 -11.73 -7.56 -2.07
CA GLU A 48 -11.43 -6.17 -1.76
C GLU A 48 -10.41 -5.59 -2.76
N ARG A 49 -9.47 -6.43 -3.21
CA ARG A 49 -8.54 -6.08 -4.28
C ARG A 49 -9.26 -5.87 -5.61
N GLU A 50 -10.17 -6.76 -6.00
CA GLU A 50 -11.01 -6.62 -7.19
C GLU A 50 -11.90 -5.37 -7.10
N ASP A 51 -12.47 -5.08 -5.94
CA ASP A 51 -13.24 -3.86 -5.69
C ASP A 51 -12.39 -2.60 -5.94
N MET A 52 -11.09 -2.59 -5.61
CA MET A 52 -10.20 -1.49 -5.95
C MET A 52 -10.00 -1.32 -7.47
N PHE A 53 -9.83 -2.43 -8.20
CA PHE A 53 -9.65 -2.42 -9.66
C PHE A 53 -10.94 -1.97 -10.37
N ASN A 54 -12.09 -2.55 -9.99
CA ASN A 54 -13.39 -2.27 -10.59
C ASN A 54 -13.97 -0.94 -10.14
N GLY A 55 -13.63 -0.48 -8.92
CA GLY A 55 -14.05 0.80 -8.33
C GLY A 55 -13.38 2.04 -8.93
N GLY A 56 -12.64 1.88 -10.02
CA GLY A 56 -12.04 3.00 -10.76
C GLY A 56 -10.79 3.57 -10.09
N CYS A 57 -10.11 2.81 -9.24
CA CYS A 57 -8.78 3.23 -8.78
C CYS A 57 -7.75 3.05 -9.90
N PRO A 58 -6.87 4.03 -10.17
CA PRO A 58 -5.80 3.87 -11.14
C PRO A 58 -4.87 2.71 -10.76
N LYS A 59 -4.53 1.85 -11.73
CA LYS A 59 -3.63 0.71 -11.50
C LYS A 59 -2.27 1.13 -10.93
N SER A 60 -1.73 2.26 -11.39
CA SER A 60 -0.46 2.82 -10.90
C SER A 60 -0.50 3.23 -9.44
N TRP A 61 -1.66 3.66 -8.95
CA TRP A 61 -1.84 3.99 -7.53
C TRP A 61 -1.86 2.72 -6.69
N PHE A 62 -2.57 1.70 -7.17
CA PHE A 62 -2.65 0.42 -6.49
C PHE A 62 -1.27 -0.23 -6.32
N THR A 63 -0.49 -0.34 -7.40
CA THR A 63 0.87 -0.89 -7.34
C THR A 63 1.75 -0.09 -6.37
N TYR A 64 1.68 1.24 -6.44
CA TYR A 64 2.41 2.11 -5.52
C TYR A 64 2.00 1.90 -4.05
N PHE A 65 0.71 1.71 -3.76
CA PHE A 65 0.24 1.46 -2.40
C PHE A 65 0.71 0.11 -1.84
N GLU A 66 0.74 -0.94 -2.66
CA GLU A 66 1.27 -2.25 -2.26
C GLU A 66 2.77 -2.16 -1.95
N GLU A 67 3.55 -1.57 -2.84
CA GLU A 67 4.99 -1.35 -2.65
C GLU A 67 5.28 -0.49 -1.40
N LEU A 68 4.52 0.59 -1.21
CA LEU A 68 4.67 1.47 -0.06
C LEU A 68 4.39 0.74 1.26
N ARG A 69 3.36 -0.12 1.30
CA ARG A 69 3.03 -0.91 2.49
C ARG A 69 4.17 -1.88 2.82
N ALA A 70 4.64 -2.66 1.85
CA ALA A 70 5.75 -3.61 2.04
C ALA A 70 7.03 -2.89 2.51
N MET A 71 7.35 -1.74 1.90
CA MET A 71 8.51 -0.92 2.28
C MET A 71 8.38 -0.36 3.69
N LYS A 72 7.21 0.16 4.08
CA LYS A 72 6.97 0.68 5.43
C LYS A 72 7.12 -0.39 6.49
N ILE A 73 6.55 -1.56 6.28
CA ILE A 73 6.66 -2.68 7.22
C ILE A 73 8.13 -3.11 7.38
N LYS A 74 8.86 -3.23 6.27
CA LYS A 74 10.30 -3.52 6.29
C LYS A 74 11.08 -2.47 7.07
N GLN A 75 10.76 -1.19 6.85
CA GLN A 75 11.38 -0.07 7.54
C GLN A 75 11.07 -0.09 9.05
N GLU A 76 9.84 -0.37 9.44
CA GLU A 76 9.43 -0.50 10.85
C GLU A 76 10.14 -1.66 11.55
N ARG A 77 10.28 -2.82 10.89
CA ARG A 77 11.08 -3.95 11.39
C ARG A 77 12.54 -3.55 11.61
N MET A 78 13.15 -2.86 10.63
CA MET A 78 14.54 -2.37 10.76
C MET A 78 14.70 -1.38 11.93
N TYR A 79 13.74 -0.46 12.12
CA TYR A 79 13.79 0.49 13.22
C TYR A 79 13.55 -0.16 14.59
N ARG A 80 12.73 -1.21 14.66
CA ARG A 80 12.53 -1.97 15.89
C ARG A 80 13.82 -2.68 16.31
N ASP A 81 14.56 -3.21 15.35
CA ASP A 81 15.73 -4.05 15.60
C ASP A 81 17.03 -3.24 15.69
N THR A 82 17.00 -1.92 15.43
CA THR A 82 18.18 -1.07 15.60
C THR A 82 18.42 -0.82 17.09
N PRO A 83 19.54 -1.29 17.67
CA PRO A 83 19.89 -0.90 19.03
C PRO A 83 20.07 0.61 19.02
N LYS A 84 19.36 1.33 19.90
CA LYS A 84 19.61 2.75 20.13
C LYS A 84 21.09 2.88 20.42
N ARG A 85 21.87 3.42 19.49
CA ARG A 85 23.29 3.71 19.69
C ARG A 85 23.36 4.54 20.96
N SER A 86 23.79 3.94 22.07
CA SER A 86 24.00 4.67 23.30
C SER A 86 25.10 5.69 23.00
N THR A 87 24.88 6.94 23.40
CA THR A 87 25.83 8.05 23.22
C THR A 87 27.16 7.83 23.94
N ALA A 88 27.31 6.72 24.69
CA ALA A 88 28.52 6.32 25.38
C ALA A 88 29.68 5.92 24.45
N ASP A 89 29.41 5.57 23.19
CA ASP A 89 30.43 5.13 22.22
C ASP A 89 31.02 6.31 21.38
N ARG A 90 30.69 7.56 21.74
CA ARG A 90 31.22 8.77 21.07
C ARG A 90 32.37 9.41 21.84
N SER A 91 32.81 8.80 22.94
CA SER A 91 33.92 9.27 23.76
C SER A 91 35.02 8.22 23.79
N ARG A 92 35.67 7.99 22.64
CA ARG A 92 36.98 7.36 22.58
C ARG A 92 37.78 7.89 21.40
#